data_AF-A0A853IVL3-F1
#
_entry.id   AF-A0A853IVL3-F1
#
_cell.length_a   1.000
_cell.length_b   1.000
_cell.length_c   1.000
_cell.angle_alpha   90.00
_cell.angle_beta   90.00
_cell.angle_gamma   90.00
#
_symmetry.space_group_name_H-M   'P 1'
#
loop_
_entity.id
_entity.type
_entity.pdbx_description
1 polymer ?
#
loop_
_entity_poly.entity_id
_entity_poly.type
_entity_poly.pdbx_seq_one_letter_code
_entity_poly.pdbx_strand_id
1 'polypeptide(L)' 'MLTLRLPKALEAEFLDYCERHGVSKTEAGLTALRKLLVAERAPLPIPEDDPLVKWIGVMEDGPSTDEWLRATRGDDWNRP' A
#
# COMPACT_ATOMS: atom_id res chain seq x y z
N MET A 1 0.39 -7.72 -22.17
CA MET A 1 -0.23 -9.02 -21.83
C MET A 1 0.80 -9.83 -21.06
N LEU A 2 0.55 -10.13 -19.79
CA LEU A 2 1.51 -10.83 -18.92
C LEU A 2 1.19 -12.33 -18.99
N THR A 3 2.17 -13.15 -19.35
CA THR A 3 1.97 -14.60 -19.52
C THR A 3 2.68 -15.32 -18.37
N LEU A 4 1.90 -15.92 -17.48
CA LEU A 4 2.43 -16.70 -16.35
C LEU A 4 2.47 -18.17 -16.75
N ARG A 5 3.64 -18.80 -16.64
CA ARG A 5 3.75 -20.26 -16.75
C ARG A 5 3.63 -20.88 -15.38
N LEU A 6 2.49 -21.49 -15.12
CA LEU A 6 2.23 -22.21 -13.88
C LEU A 6 2.71 -23.66 -14.01
N PRO A 7 3.30 -24.25 -12.96
CA PRO A 7 3.51 -25.70 -12.89
C PRO A 7 2.17 -26.45 -12.97
N LYS A 8 2.15 -27.64 -13.58
CA LYS A 8 0.91 -28.42 -13.83
C LYS A 8 0.06 -28.66 -12.58
N ALA A 9 0.69 -28.89 -11.42
CA ALA A 9 -0.03 -29.08 -10.16
C ALA A 9 -0.79 -27.82 -9.73
N LEU A 10 -0.13 -26.66 -9.83
CA LEU A 10 -0.69 -25.37 -9.42
C LEU A 10 -1.76 -24.89 -10.41
N GLU A 11 -1.64 -25.24 -11.69
CA GLU A 11 -2.68 -25.00 -12.69
C GLU A 11 -3.99 -25.73 -12.35
N ALA A 12 -3.91 -27.00 -11.93
CA ALA A 12 -5.10 -27.76 -11.55
C ALA A 12 -5.81 -27.15 -10.32
N GLU A 13 -5.06 -26.79 -9.28
CA GLU A 13 -5.60 -26.13 -8.09
C GLU A 13 -6.23 -24.76 -8.41
N PHE A 14 -5.60 -24.00 -9.32
CA PHE A 14 -6.11 -22.70 -9.74
C PHE A 14 -7.40 -22.81 -10.55
N LEU A 15 -7.52 -23.81 -11.42
CA LEU A 15 -8.74 -24.08 -12.17
C LEU A 15 -9.88 -24.48 -11.25
N ASP A 16 -9.62 -25.38 -10.30
CA ASP A 16 -10.61 -25.81 -9.30
C ASP A 16 -11.07 -24.62 -8.43
N TYR A 17 -10.16 -23.72 -8.05
CA TYR A 17 -10.51 -22.48 -7.37
C TYR A 17 -11.42 -21.59 -8.24
N CYS A 18 -11.08 -21.40 -9.51
CA CYS A 18 -11.89 -20.61 -10.44
C CYS A 18 -13.30 -21.19 -10.59
N GLU A 19 -13.44 -22.51 -10.67
CA GLU A 19 -14.73 -23.19 -10.77
C GLU A 19 -15.58 -23.05 -9.50
N ARG A 20 -14.98 -23.27 -8.32
CA ARG A 20 -15.69 -23.15 -7.03
C ARG A 20 -16.19 -21.74 -6.74
N HIS A 21 -15.43 -20.73 -7.16
CA HIS A 21 -15.75 -19.33 -6.90
C HIS A 21 -16.44 -18.63 -8.09
N GLY A 22 -16.60 -19.30 -9.23
CA GLY A 22 -17.24 -18.75 -10.43
C GLY A 22 -16.50 -17.54 -11.03
N VAL A 23 -15.19 -17.43 -10.78
CA VAL A 23 -14.36 -16.28 -11.18
C VAL A 23 -13.53 -16.59 -12.42
N SER A 24 -13.31 -15.58 -13.25
CA SER A 24 -12.46 -15.73 -14.42
C SER A 24 -10.99 -15.92 -14.01
N LYS A 25 -10.22 -16.65 -14.83
CA LYS A 25 -8.77 -16.87 -14.60
C LYS A 25 -8.01 -15.56 -14.44
N THR A 26 -8.35 -14.55 -15.24
CA THR A 26 -7.73 -13.23 -15.19
C THR A 26 -8.03 -12.53 -13.86
N GLU A 27 -9.28 -12.57 -13.41
CA GLU A 27 -9.71 -11.93 -12.16
C GLU A 27 -9.08 -12.59 -10.92
N ALA A 28 -9.05 -13.92 -10.87
CA ALA A 28 -8.41 -14.66 -9.80
C ALA A 28 -6.90 -14.37 -9.74
N GLY A 29 -6.22 -14.32 -10.89
CA GLY A 29 -4.81 -13.98 -10.99
C GLY A 29 -4.50 -12.54 -10.56
N LEU A 30 -5.31 -11.57 -11.02
CA LEU A 30 -5.16 -10.17 -10.63
C LEU A 30 -5.40 -9.96 -9.13
N THR A 31 -6.35 -10.69 -8.55
CA THR A 31 -6.63 -10.64 -7.11
C THR A 31 -5.46 -11.20 -6.31
N ALA A 32 -4.90 -12.33 -6.72
CA ALA A 32 -3.71 -12.91 -6.08
C ALA A 32 -2.51 -11.95 -6.17
N LEU A 33 -2.26 -11.37 -7.34
CA LEU A 33 -1.18 -10.40 -7.53
C LEU A 33 -1.36 -9.16 -6.67
N ARG A 34 -2.59 -8.64 -6.58
CA ARG A 34 -2.90 -7.49 -5.72
C ARG A 34 -2.63 -7.82 -4.25
N LYS A 35 -3.04 -9.00 -3.78
CA LYS A 35 -2.76 -9.44 -2.41
C LYS A 35 -1.26 -9.53 -2.14
N LEU A 36 -0.49 -10.07 -3.08
CA LEU A 36 0.98 -10.13 -2.96
C LEU A 36 1.60 -8.73 -2.88
N LEU A 37 1.21 -7.83 -3.78
CA LEU A 37 1.73 -6.46 -3.78
C LEU A 37 1.35 -5.69 -2.51
N VAL A 38 0.18 -5.95 -1.94
CA VAL A 38 -0.22 -5.37 -0.66
C VAL A 38 0.58 -5.97 0.50
N ALA A 39 0.86 -7.28 0.47
CA ALA A 39 1.71 -7.92 1.48
C ALA A 39 3.15 -7.41 1.43
N GLU A 40 3.72 -7.22 0.23
CA GLU A 40 5.05 -6.63 0.04
C GLU A 40 5.10 -5.14 0.39
N ARG A 41 4.01 -4.41 0.14
CA ARG A 41 3.89 -2.99 0.48
C ARG A 41 3.43 -2.76 1.91
N ALA A 42 3.09 -3.83 2.64
CA ALA A 42 2.77 -3.70 4.05
C ALA A 42 3.98 -3.06 4.73
N PRO A 43 3.80 -1.93 5.42
CA PRO A 43 4.91 -1.32 6.14
C PRO A 43 5.50 -2.39 7.05
N LEU A 44 6.83 -2.53 7.03
CA LEU A 44 7.52 -3.39 7.97
C LEU A 44 6.95 -3.11 9.36
N PRO A 45 6.66 -4.14 10.18
CA PRO A 45 6.17 -3.92 11.53
C PRO A 45 7.16 -2.99 12.21
N ILE A 46 6.73 -1.78 12.54
CA ILE A 46 7.62 -0.81 13.15
C ILE A 46 7.90 -1.35 14.55
N PRO A 47 9.17 -1.54 14.94
CA PRO A 47 9.49 -2.12 16.24
C PRO A 47 8.80 -1.31 17.34
N GLU A 48 8.07 -1.97 18.24
CA GLU A 48 7.35 -1.29 19.35
C GLU A 48 8.32 -0.49 20.25
N ASP A 49 9.58 -0.89 20.28
CA ASP A 49 10.67 -0.24 21.01
C ASP A 49 11.40 0.86 20.22
N ASP A 50 11.00 1.18 18.98
CA ASP A 50 11.62 2.27 18.23
C ASP A 50 11.21 3.62 18.84
N PRO A 51 12.15 4.39 19.43
CA PRO A 51 11.84 5.69 20.01
C PRO A 51 11.28 6.69 18.99
N LEU A 52 11.48 6.48 17.68
CA LEU A 52 10.92 7.32 16.63
C LEU A 52 9.43 7.05 16.39
N VAL A 53 8.92 5.84 16.64
CA VAL A 53 7.49 5.52 16.55
C VAL A 53 6.68 6.37 17.52
N LYS A 54 7.23 6.57 18.72
CA LYS A 54 6.64 7.43 19.74
C LYS A 54 6.58 8.89 19.31
N TRP A 55 7.20 9.30 18.21
CA TRP A 55 7.15 10.66 17.68
C TRP A 55 6.27 10.78 16.42
N ILE A 56 5.86 9.67 15.81
CA ILE A 56 4.93 9.67 14.67
C ILE A 56 3.55 10.12 15.20
N GLY A 57 3.16 11.35 14.88
CA GLY A 57 1.88 11.93 15.32
C GLY A 57 1.92 12.73 16.63
N VAL A 58 3.08 12.90 17.29
CA VAL A 58 3.17 13.66 18.56
C VAL A 58 2.92 15.16 18.43
N MET A 59 2.87 15.69 17.21
CA MET A 59 2.28 17.01 16.96
C MET A 59 0.83 16.86 16.47
N GLU A 60 -0.05 16.30 17.30
CA GLU A 60 -1.51 16.38 17.06
C GLU A 60 -2.01 17.83 17.21
N ASP A 61 -1.40 18.63 18.11
CA ASP A 61 -1.71 20.05 18.34
C ASP A 61 -0.68 21.03 17.76
N GLY A 62 0.21 20.54 16.88
CA GLY A 62 1.19 21.39 16.21
C GLY A 62 0.54 22.19 15.06
N PRO A 63 1.14 23.34 14.64
CA PRO A 63 0.70 24.00 13.43
C PRO A 63 0.69 23.00 12.28
N SER A 64 -0.35 23.03 11.47
CA SER A 64 -0.45 22.20 10.27
C SER A 64 0.77 22.43 9.36
N THR A 65 1.06 21.45 8.51
CA THR A 65 2.15 21.57 7.52
C THR A 65 2.02 22.87 6.71
N ASP A 66 0.81 23.31 6.40
CA ASP A 66 0.56 24.57 5.69
C ASP A 66 0.89 25.82 6.52
N GLU A 67 0.65 25.80 7.83
CA GLU A 67 1.03 26.89 8.74
C GLU A 67 2.54 26.99 8.91
N TRP A 68 3.24 25.85 8.99
CA TRP A 68 4.70 25.82 8.96
C TRP A 68 5.27 26.38 7.66
N LEU A 69 4.66 25.99 6.54
CA LEU A 69 5.05 26.51 5.24
C LEU A 69 4.78 28.01 5.15
N ARG A 70 3.69 28.52 5.72
CA ARG A 70 3.39 29.96 5.75
C ARG A 70 4.40 30.73 6.62
N ALA A 71 4.75 30.20 7.79
CA ALA A 71 5.73 30.82 8.69
C ALA A 71 7.15 30.86 8.10
N THR A 72 7.52 29.86 7.28
CA THR A 72 8.86 29.75 6.70
C THR A 72 8.99 30.33 5.29
N ARG A 73 7.89 30.53 4.55
CA ARG A 73 7.90 31.05 3.17
C ARG A 73 7.98 32.57 3.03
N GLY A 74 7.90 33.34 4.12
CA GLY A 74 7.95 34.81 4.08
C GLY A 74 6.71 35.45 3.44
N ASP A 75 6.42 36.71 3.79
CA ASP A 75 5.18 37.45 3.43
C ASP A 75 4.98 37.72 1.93
N ASP A 76 5.85 37.24 1.05
CA ASP A 76 6.04 37.83 -0.29
C ASP A 76 5.69 36.93 -1.48
N TRP A 77 5.11 35.73 -1.26
CA TRP A 77 4.82 34.81 -2.37
C TRP A 77 3.34 34.76 -2.81
N ASN A 78 2.44 35.51 -2.17
CA ASN A 78 1.05 35.57 -2.64
C ASN A 78 0.31 36.86 -2.22
N ARG A 79 0.91 38.02 -2.52
CA ARG A 79 0.09 39.21 -2.76
C ARG A 79 -0.48 39.09 -4.18
N PRO A 80 -1.80 39.25 -4.39
CA PRO A 80 -2.32 39.42 -5.76
C PRO A 80 -1.68 40.64 -6.43
#